data_AF-A0A1M4S8W5-F1
#
_entry.id   AF-A0A1M4S8W5-F1
#
_cell.length_a   1.000
_cell.length_b   1.000
_cell.length_c   1.000
_cell.angle_alpha   90.00
_cell.angle_beta   90.00
_cell.angle_gamma   90.00
#
_symmetry.space_group_name_H-M   'P 1'
#
loop_
_entity.id
_entity.type
_entity.pdbx_description
1 polymer ?
#
loop_
_entity_poly.entity_id
_entity_poly.type
_entity_poly.pdbx_seq_one_letter_code
_entity_poly.pdbx_strand_id
1 'polypeptide(L)'
;MIVVPYAMRSLDEILGVVVGLLLAITIHGEARAFFGLLIQKPSASREKIPFRFNPLAYLDVRAVPVLILAGWGWTRPPRLSHEDLKGHWSYPLLAHLAGALGNLVLAGVVSTIHDLLFPSAIFKICIAVNIQFAVANFLIPLPPLAVGRALASLLPGWDAREKAIDWAGAVALTGLVIWEVAARKEMLAGWVAHMSAWIYGLLMGAA
;
A
#
# COMPACT_ATOMS: atom_id res chain seq x y z
N MET A 1 -17.19 1.24 -2.85
CA MET A 1 -17.19 -0.21 -3.10
C MET A 1 -16.14 -0.83 -2.20
N ILE A 2 -16.48 -1.83 -1.39
CA ILE A 2 -15.50 -2.60 -0.61
C ILE A 2 -14.90 -3.64 -1.55
N VAL A 3 -13.58 -3.64 -1.76
CA VAL A 3 -12.94 -4.71 -2.51
C VAL A 3 -12.46 -5.78 -1.54
N VAL A 4 -13.12 -6.94 -1.59
CA VAL A 4 -12.78 -8.10 -0.79
C VAL A 4 -12.43 -9.26 -1.72
N PRO A 5 -11.14 -9.53 -1.97
CA PRO A 5 -10.71 -10.46 -3.02
C PRO A 5 -11.32 -11.85 -2.92
N TYR A 6 -11.43 -12.42 -1.72
CA TYR A 6 -12.01 -13.76 -1.53
C TYR A 6 -13.51 -13.85 -1.83
N ALA A 7 -14.21 -12.72 -1.94
CA ALA A 7 -15.65 -12.67 -2.18
C ALA A 7 -16.02 -12.52 -3.68
N MET A 8 -15.02 -12.31 -4.56
CA MET A 8 -15.22 -12.14 -6.00
C MET A 8 -15.74 -13.43 -6.65
N ARG A 9 -16.69 -13.30 -7.59
CA ARG A 9 -17.39 -14.47 -8.15
C ARG A 9 -17.22 -14.61 -9.66
N SER A 10 -17.03 -13.50 -10.37
CA SER A 10 -16.84 -13.49 -11.82
C SER A 10 -15.36 -13.43 -12.22
N LEU A 11 -15.06 -13.89 -13.43
CA LEU A 11 -13.70 -13.82 -13.97
C LEU A 11 -13.19 -12.38 -14.06
N ASP A 12 -14.04 -11.46 -14.52
CA ASP A 12 -13.68 -10.04 -14.65
C ASP A 12 -13.36 -9.40 -13.30
N GLU A 13 -14.12 -9.76 -12.25
CA GLU A 13 -13.84 -9.31 -10.89
C GLU A 13 -12.51 -9.85 -10.36
N ILE A 14 -12.27 -11.16 -10.53
CA ILE A 14 -11.03 -11.80 -10.09
C ILE A 14 -9.84 -11.19 -10.83
N LEU A 15 -9.93 -11.03 -12.15
CA LEU A 15 -8.88 -10.40 -12.96
C LEU A 15 -8.66 -8.94 -12.55
N GLY A 16 -9.74 -8.17 -12.35
CA GLY A 16 -9.66 -6.79 -11.88
C GLY A 16 -8.96 -6.65 -10.53
N VAL A 17 -9.27 -7.54 -9.58
CA VAL A 17 -8.63 -7.55 -8.27
C VAL A 17 -7.17 -7.97 -8.38
N VAL A 18 -6.85 -9.05 -9.09
CA VAL A 18 -5.47 -9.54 -9.25
C VAL A 18 -4.61 -8.46 -9.91
N VAL A 19 -5.03 -7.91 -11.04
CA VAL A 19 -4.32 -6.84 -11.75
C VAL A 19 -4.20 -5.60 -10.85
N GLY A 20 -5.29 -5.21 -10.18
CA GLY A 20 -5.32 -4.08 -9.26
C GLY A 20 -4.32 -4.22 -8.11
N LEU A 21 -4.23 -5.40 -7.49
CA LEU A 21 -3.29 -5.68 -6.39
C LEU A 21 -1.84 -5.72 -6.87
N LEU A 22 -1.56 -6.32 -8.02
CA LEU A 22 -0.22 -6.34 -8.61
C LEU A 22 0.26 -4.93 -8.93
N LEU A 23 -0.60 -4.11 -9.54
CA LEU A 23 -0.32 -2.69 -9.77
C LEU A 23 -0.15 -1.93 -8.46
N ALA A 24 -1.01 -2.20 -7.47
CA ALA A 24 -0.92 -1.53 -6.19
C ALA A 24 0.41 -1.79 -5.49
N ILE A 25 0.85 -3.05 -5.43
CA ILE A 25 2.14 -3.44 -4.85
C ILE A 25 3.31 -2.85 -5.63
N THR A 26 3.24 -2.89 -6.96
CA THR A 26 4.32 -2.39 -7.84
C THR A 26 4.47 -0.88 -7.68
N ILE A 27 3.41 -0.10 -7.93
CA ILE A 27 3.48 1.36 -7.85
C ILE A 27 3.81 1.82 -6.43
N HIS A 28 3.30 1.15 -5.40
CA HIS A 28 3.66 1.49 -4.03
C HIS A 28 5.15 1.26 -3.77
N GLY A 29 5.72 0.14 -4.20
CA GLY A 29 7.13 -0.17 -4.06
C GLY A 29 8.03 0.76 -4.87
N GLU A 30 7.66 0.99 -6.13
CA GLU A 30 8.34 1.90 -7.07
C GLU A 30 8.36 3.34 -6.55
N ALA A 31 7.22 3.85 -6.06
CA ALA A 31 7.15 5.21 -5.53
C ALA A 31 8.01 5.39 -4.27
N ARG A 32 8.07 4.38 -3.39
CA ARG A 32 8.99 4.39 -2.23
C ARG A 32 10.46 4.37 -2.67
N ALA A 33 10.79 3.53 -3.66
CA ALA A 33 12.13 3.44 -4.23
C ALA A 33 12.56 4.76 -4.89
N PHE A 34 11.68 5.33 -5.71
CA PHE A 34 11.88 6.61 -6.39
C PHE A 34 12.12 7.74 -5.39
N PHE A 35 11.23 7.88 -4.41
CA PHE A 35 11.38 8.92 -3.40
C PHE A 35 12.63 8.71 -2.56
N GLY A 36 12.94 7.46 -2.20
CA GLY A 36 14.18 7.08 -1.53
C GLY A 36 15.43 7.56 -2.27
N LEU A 37 15.47 7.44 -3.60
CA LEU A 37 16.60 7.93 -4.41
C LEU A 37 16.71 9.46 -4.42
N LEU A 38 15.59 10.18 -4.33
CA LEU A 38 15.58 11.65 -4.30
C LEU A 38 16.14 12.20 -2.98
N ILE A 39 15.84 11.55 -1.86
CA ILE A 39 16.21 12.00 -0.51
C ILE A 39 17.54 11.44 0.01
N GLN A 40 18.12 10.44 -0.67
CA GLN A 40 19.42 9.88 -0.30
C GLN A 40 20.58 10.84 -0.60
N LYS A 41 21.57 10.89 0.30
CA LYS A 41 22.83 11.60 0.08
C LYS A 41 23.52 11.02 -1.17
N PRO A 42 24.22 11.85 -1.94
CA PRO A 42 25.14 11.32 -2.96
C PRO A 42 26.16 10.40 -2.27
N SER A 43 26.10 9.10 -2.57
CA SER A 43 27.01 8.08 -2.07
C SER A 43 27.37 7.14 -3.23
N ALA A 44 28.54 6.49 -3.21
CA ALA A 44 28.88 5.45 -4.18
C ALA A 44 27.87 4.27 -4.17
N SER A 45 27.04 4.14 -3.13
CA SER A 45 25.94 3.16 -3.03
C SER A 45 24.65 3.54 -3.78
N ARG A 46 24.58 4.73 -4.42
CA ARG A 46 23.38 5.23 -5.14
C ARG A 46 22.89 4.30 -6.26
N GLU A 47 23.75 3.38 -6.71
CA GLU A 47 23.43 2.35 -7.71
C GLU A 47 22.52 1.20 -7.19
N LYS A 48 22.16 1.15 -5.90
CA LYS A 48 21.56 -0.05 -5.29
C LYS A 48 20.05 -0.06 -5.08
N ILE A 49 19.30 0.95 -5.52
CA ILE A 49 17.83 0.84 -5.59
C ILE A 49 17.41 0.66 -7.05
N PRO A 50 17.51 -0.57 -7.59
CA PRO A 50 16.97 -0.84 -8.91
C PRO A 50 15.46 -0.66 -8.84
N PHE A 51 14.93 0.18 -9.73
CA PHE A 51 13.52 0.12 -10.10
C PHE A 51 13.27 -1.26 -10.68
N ARG A 52 12.27 -1.96 -10.13
CA ARG A 52 11.94 -3.33 -10.49
C ARG A 52 10.45 -3.34 -10.71
N PHE A 53 10.00 -2.97 -11.92
CA PHE A 53 8.60 -3.01 -12.37
C PHE A 53 8.08 -4.46 -12.41
N ASN A 54 8.12 -5.10 -11.26
CA ASN A 54 7.89 -6.50 -10.97
C ASN A 54 7.25 -6.54 -9.57
N PRO A 55 5.94 -6.85 -9.47
CA PRO A 55 5.23 -6.89 -8.20
C PRO A 55 5.87 -7.84 -7.19
N LEU A 56 6.50 -8.93 -7.65
CA LEU A 56 7.13 -9.92 -6.78
C LEU A 56 8.36 -9.37 -6.04
N ALA A 57 9.01 -8.34 -6.58
CA ALA A 57 10.14 -7.68 -5.91
C ALA A 57 9.68 -6.98 -4.62
N TYR A 58 8.47 -6.42 -4.64
CA TYR A 58 7.90 -5.63 -3.55
C TYR A 58 6.89 -6.40 -2.69
N LEU A 59 6.42 -7.55 -3.13
CA LEU A 59 5.50 -8.39 -2.36
C LEU A 59 6.17 -8.92 -1.08
N ASP A 60 5.59 -8.58 0.06
CA ASP A 60 5.88 -9.25 1.33
C ASP A 60 4.93 -10.45 1.47
N VAL A 61 5.48 -11.66 1.60
CA VAL A 61 4.69 -12.90 1.74
C VAL A 61 3.78 -12.82 2.97
N ARG A 62 4.19 -12.10 4.03
CA ARG A 62 3.39 -11.90 5.23
C ARG A 62 2.14 -11.06 4.99
N ALA A 63 2.12 -10.23 3.94
CA ALA A 63 0.97 -9.43 3.57
C ALA A 63 -0.10 -10.26 2.84
N VAL A 64 0.25 -11.41 2.26
CA VAL A 64 -0.65 -12.20 1.39
C VAL A 64 -1.98 -12.54 2.05
N PRO A 65 -2.04 -13.02 3.31
CA PRO A 65 -3.32 -13.27 3.97
C PRO A 65 -4.19 -12.01 4.07
N VAL A 66 -3.59 -10.86 4.40
CA VAL A 66 -4.30 -9.58 4.52
C VAL A 66 -4.75 -9.06 3.16
N LEU A 67 -3.92 -9.21 2.12
CA LEU A 67 -4.28 -8.86 0.75
C LEU A 67 -5.52 -9.63 0.29
N ILE A 68 -5.56 -10.94 0.52
CA ILE A 68 -6.68 -11.80 0.10
C ILE A 68 -7.94 -11.53 0.92
N LEU A 69 -7.79 -11.38 2.23
CA LEU A 69 -8.92 -11.29 3.16
C LEU A 69 -9.52 -9.89 3.27
N ALA A 70 -8.72 -8.84 3.08
CA ALA A 70 -9.14 -7.47 3.31
C ALA A 70 -9.00 -6.55 2.09
N GLY A 71 -8.30 -6.97 1.03
CA GLY A 71 -8.12 -6.17 -0.20
C GLY A 71 -7.07 -5.06 -0.12
N TRP A 72 -6.33 -5.01 0.99
CA TRP A 72 -5.22 -4.08 1.20
C TRP A 72 -4.07 -4.80 1.91
N GLY A 73 -2.94 -4.13 2.09
CA GLY A 73 -1.78 -4.71 2.78
C GLY A 73 -0.59 -3.78 2.74
N TRP A 74 0.59 -4.36 2.79
CA TRP A 74 1.85 -3.62 2.79
C TRP A 74 2.84 -4.21 1.78
N THR A 75 3.85 -3.41 1.48
CA THR A 75 4.99 -3.80 0.65
C THR A 75 6.21 -4.06 1.50
N ARG A 76 7.12 -4.90 0.98
CA ARG A 76 8.48 -5.03 1.49
C ARG A 76 9.16 -3.65 1.41
N PRO A 77 9.77 -3.16 2.51
CA PRO A 77 10.40 -1.85 2.49
C PRO A 77 11.63 -1.87 1.57
N PRO A 78 11.90 -0.79 0.82
CA PRO A 78 13.17 -0.64 0.15
C PRO A 78 14.30 -0.61 1.20
N ARG A 79 15.48 -1.10 0.84
CA ARG A 79 16.66 -1.04 1.70
C ARG A 79 17.21 0.39 1.69
N LEU A 80 16.70 1.24 2.57
CA LEU A 80 17.19 2.59 2.83
C LEU A 80 17.83 2.58 4.22
N SER A 81 19.14 2.80 4.32
CA SER A 81 19.77 3.03 5.64
C SER A 81 19.45 4.45 6.10
N HIS A 82 19.23 4.66 7.40
CA HIS A 82 19.12 6.02 7.96
C HIS A 82 20.39 6.85 7.70
N GLU A 83 21.55 6.19 7.65
CA GLU A 83 22.84 6.81 7.31
C GLU A 83 22.86 7.37 5.88
N ASP A 84 22.10 6.75 4.97
CA ASP A 84 22.04 7.13 3.55
C ASP A 84 21.15 8.37 3.33
N LEU A 85 20.34 8.80 4.30
CA LEU A 85 19.42 9.93 4.15
C LEU A 85 20.14 11.28 4.30
N LYS A 86 19.68 12.31 3.57
CA LYS A 86 20.21 13.70 3.57
C LYS A 86 20.14 14.45 4.92
N GLY A 87 19.89 13.75 6.03
CA GLY A 87 20.00 14.28 7.39
C GLY A 87 18.79 15.07 7.88
N HIS A 88 17.70 15.14 7.09
CA HIS A 88 16.45 15.77 7.55
C HIS A 88 15.51 14.74 8.17
N TRP A 89 15.01 15.02 9.37
CA TRP A 89 14.20 14.11 10.19
C TRP A 89 12.87 13.69 9.53
N SER A 90 12.34 14.51 8.60
CA SER A 90 11.08 14.23 7.90
C SER A 90 11.23 13.33 6.66
N TYR A 91 12.46 13.09 6.18
CA TYR A 91 12.69 12.30 4.98
C TYR A 91 12.33 10.81 5.13
N PRO A 92 12.63 10.13 6.26
CA PRO A 92 12.12 8.79 6.53
C PRO A 92 10.58 8.75 6.48
N LEU A 93 9.92 9.71 7.14
CA LEU A 93 8.46 9.82 7.19
C LEU A 93 7.87 9.88 5.77
N LEU A 94 8.36 10.83 4.95
CA LEU A 94 7.87 11.01 3.58
C LEU A 94 8.16 9.80 2.69
N ALA A 95 9.29 9.12 2.88
CA ALA A 95 9.64 7.91 2.13
C ALA A 95 8.68 6.75 2.39
N HIS A 96 8.17 6.63 3.63
CA HIS A 96 7.15 5.63 3.93
C HIS A 96 5.81 5.96 3.27
N LEU A 97 5.42 7.24 3.25
CA LEU A 97 4.14 7.70 2.67
C LEU A 97 4.13 7.77 1.15
N ALA A 98 5.30 7.90 0.51
CA ALA A 98 5.43 8.01 -0.94
C ALA A 98 4.73 6.87 -1.70
N GLY A 99 4.76 5.65 -1.14
CA GLY A 99 4.07 4.49 -1.73
C GLY A 99 2.56 4.68 -1.82
N ALA A 100 1.93 5.08 -0.71
CA ALA A 100 0.50 5.30 -0.65
C ALA A 100 0.05 6.49 -1.52
N LEU A 101 0.87 7.54 -1.60
CA LEU A 101 0.65 8.63 -2.57
C LEU A 101 0.71 8.12 -4.02
N GLY A 102 1.68 7.26 -4.34
CA GLY A 102 1.79 6.64 -5.66
C GLY A 102 0.53 5.86 -6.06
N ASN A 103 -0.06 5.11 -5.13
CA ASN A 103 -1.33 4.41 -5.39
C ASN A 103 -2.49 5.37 -5.68
N LEU A 104 -2.61 6.49 -4.96
CA LEU A 104 -3.65 7.50 -5.24
C LEU A 104 -3.45 8.15 -6.60
N VAL A 105 -2.20 8.45 -6.97
CA VAL A 105 -1.87 8.98 -8.31
C VAL A 105 -2.27 7.98 -9.38
N LEU A 106 -1.93 6.69 -9.21
CA LEU A 106 -2.34 5.64 -10.14
C LEU A 106 -3.86 5.54 -10.25
N ALA A 107 -4.59 5.58 -9.12
CA ALA A 107 -6.05 5.55 -9.11
C ALA A 107 -6.64 6.72 -9.91
N GLY A 108 -6.10 7.94 -9.76
CA GLY A 108 -6.51 9.10 -10.55
C GLY A 108 -6.26 8.92 -12.05
N VAL A 109 -5.07 8.45 -12.44
CA VAL A 109 -4.72 8.19 -13.84
C VAL A 109 -5.65 7.13 -14.46
N VAL A 110 -5.88 6.01 -13.77
CA VAL A 110 -6.77 4.95 -14.26
C VAL A 110 -8.22 5.44 -14.34
N SER A 111 -8.66 6.30 -13.41
CA SER A 111 -9.99 6.94 -13.47
C SER A 111 -10.15 7.80 -14.72
N THR A 112 -9.16 8.65 -15.02
CA THR A 112 -9.19 9.49 -16.23
C THR A 112 -9.24 8.64 -17.51
N ILE A 113 -8.46 7.55 -17.57
CA ILE A 113 -8.49 6.62 -18.72
C ILE A 113 -9.84 5.92 -18.82
N HIS A 114 -10.43 5.52 -17.70
CA HIS A 114 -11.76 4.91 -17.65
C HIS A 114 -12.83 5.84 -18.22
N ASP A 115 -12.87 7.09 -17.76
CA ASP A 115 -13.94 8.03 -18.11
C ASP A 115 -13.81 8.54 -19.55
N LEU A 116 -12.58 8.77 -20.03
CA LEU A 116 -12.35 9.41 -21.33
C LEU A 116 -12.17 8.43 -22.49
N LEU A 117 -11.61 7.24 -22.25
CA LEU A 117 -11.14 6.35 -23.32
C LEU A 117 -11.83 4.99 -23.30
N PHE A 118 -11.83 4.29 -22.16
CA PHE A 118 -12.27 2.90 -22.10
C PHE A 118 -12.97 2.56 -20.79
N PRO A 119 -14.30 2.76 -20.71
CA PRO A 119 -15.09 2.36 -19.54
C PRO A 119 -15.06 0.83 -19.38
N SER A 120 -14.49 0.37 -18.26
CA SER A 120 -14.34 -1.05 -17.94
C SER A 120 -14.54 -1.35 -16.46
N ALA A 121 -15.20 -2.46 -16.15
CA ALA A 121 -15.35 -2.97 -14.78
C ALA A 121 -13.99 -3.27 -14.13
N ILE A 122 -13.03 -3.78 -14.91
CA ILE A 122 -11.66 -4.07 -14.46
C ILE A 122 -10.98 -2.79 -13.95
N PHE A 123 -11.14 -1.67 -14.67
CA PHE A 123 -10.59 -0.38 -14.24
C PHE A 123 -11.25 0.13 -12.97
N LYS A 124 -12.58 0.02 -12.83
CA LYS A 124 -13.28 0.39 -11.59
C LYS A 124 -12.73 -0.38 -10.39
N ILE A 125 -12.51 -1.68 -10.55
CA ILE A 125 -11.93 -2.52 -9.49
C ILE A 125 -10.47 -2.13 -9.21
N CYS A 126 -9.67 -1.89 -10.26
CA CYS A 126 -8.28 -1.45 -10.11
C CYS A 126 -8.18 -0.12 -9.35
N ILE A 127 -9.04 0.85 -9.66
CA ILE A 127 -9.14 2.13 -8.96
C ILE A 127 -9.48 1.89 -7.49
N ALA A 128 -10.53 1.11 -7.22
CA ALA A 128 -10.96 0.81 -5.86
C ALA A 128 -9.87 0.11 -5.04
N VAL A 129 -9.16 -0.88 -5.60
CA VAL A 129 -8.03 -1.56 -4.94
C VAL A 129 -6.90 -0.57 -4.61
N ASN A 130 -6.50 0.28 -5.54
CA ASN A 130 -5.40 1.23 -5.30
C ASN A 130 -5.76 2.28 -4.25
N ILE A 131 -6.99 2.78 -4.25
CA ILE A 131 -7.49 3.66 -3.20
C ILE A 131 -7.48 2.92 -1.86
N GLN A 132 -8.03 1.71 -1.79
CA GLN A 132 -8.12 0.95 -0.55
C GLN A 132 -6.75 0.63 0.03
N PHE A 133 -5.79 0.26 -0.83
CA PHE A 133 -4.40 0.04 -0.45
C PHE A 133 -3.76 1.33 0.09
N ALA A 134 -4.00 2.48 -0.56
CA ALA A 134 -3.49 3.77 -0.11
C ALA A 134 -4.09 4.19 1.24
N VAL A 135 -5.41 4.11 1.37
CA VAL A 135 -6.16 4.49 2.57
C VAL A 135 -5.71 3.66 3.77
N ALA A 136 -5.59 2.34 3.63
CA ALA A 136 -5.07 1.49 4.71
C ALA A 136 -3.67 1.93 5.16
N ASN A 137 -2.79 2.26 4.20
CA ASN A 137 -1.43 2.70 4.48
C ASN A 137 -1.35 4.11 5.09
N PHE A 138 -2.32 4.99 4.82
CA PHE A 138 -2.40 6.32 5.45
C PHE A 138 -3.08 6.30 6.82
N LEU A 139 -4.06 5.43 7.03
CA LEU A 139 -4.94 5.55 8.18
C LEU A 139 -4.58 4.63 9.34
N ILE A 140 -3.91 3.50 9.09
CA ILE A 140 -3.60 2.52 10.13
C ILE A 140 -2.19 2.79 10.66
N PRO A 141 -2.04 3.28 11.91
CA PRO A 141 -0.75 3.65 12.49
C PRO A 141 0.00 2.44 13.06
N LEU A 142 -0.02 1.30 12.36
CA LEU A 142 0.63 0.07 12.78
C LEU A 142 1.61 -0.41 11.70
N PRO A 143 2.92 -0.51 12.00
CA PRO A 143 3.87 -1.19 11.12
C PRO A 143 3.34 -2.60 10.79
N PRO A 144 3.58 -3.15 9.60
CA PRO A 144 4.38 -2.65 8.49
C PRO A 144 3.70 -1.64 7.54
N LEU A 145 2.49 -1.15 7.85
CA LEU A 145 1.80 -0.16 7.02
C LEU A 145 2.53 1.19 7.03
N ALA A 146 2.32 2.00 5.99
CA ALA A 146 3.14 3.20 5.73
C ALA A 146 3.15 4.19 6.90
N VAL A 147 2.00 4.69 7.37
CA VAL A 147 1.95 5.61 8.52
C VAL A 147 2.49 4.97 9.79
N GLY A 148 2.21 3.68 10.02
CA GLY A 148 2.78 2.95 11.15
C GLY A 148 4.30 2.97 11.16
N ARG A 149 4.95 2.63 10.04
CA ARG A 149 6.42 2.70 9.91
C ARG A 149 6.92 4.14 10.01
N ALA A 150 6.21 5.08 9.40
CA ALA A 150 6.55 6.50 9.43
C ALA A 150 6.59 7.02 10.88
N LEU A 151 5.59 6.68 11.70
CA LEU A 151 5.56 7.03 13.12
C LEU A 151 6.62 6.27 13.93
N ALA A 152 6.77 4.96 13.68
CA ALA A 152 7.74 4.14 14.39
C ALA A 152 9.21 4.53 14.10
N SER A 153 9.48 5.09 12.91
CA SER A 153 10.80 5.63 12.55
C SER A 153 11.25 6.81 13.41
N LEU A 154 10.32 7.45 14.13
CA LEU A 154 10.63 8.52 15.08
C LEU A 154 11.10 7.97 16.44
N LEU A 155 10.96 6.66 16.68
CA LEU A 155 11.34 6.04 17.95
C LEU A 155 12.87 5.84 18.04
N PRO A 156 13.49 6.11 19.21
CA PRO A 156 14.91 5.83 19.42
C PRO A 156 15.25 4.35 19.20
N GLY A 157 16.30 4.10 18.41
CA GLY A 157 16.76 2.74 18.12
C GLY A 157 15.87 1.98 17.12
N TRP A 158 15.05 2.69 16.33
CA TRP A 158 14.26 2.11 15.24
C TRP A 158 15.10 1.21 14.33
N ASP A 159 16.29 1.65 13.89
CA ASP A 159 17.15 0.86 12.99
C ASP A 159 17.45 -0.56 13.50
N ALA A 160 17.66 -0.70 14.81
CA ALA A 160 17.94 -2.00 15.43
C ALA A 160 16.68 -2.85 15.63
N ARG A 161 15.49 -2.22 15.68
CA ARG A 161 14.23 -2.85 16.08
C ARG A 161 13.21 -2.94 14.94
N GLU A 162 13.46 -2.32 13.79
CA GLU A 162 12.55 -2.21 12.66
C GLU A 162 11.96 -3.57 12.31
N LYS A 163 12.81 -4.58 12.09
CA LYS A 163 12.37 -5.93 11.70
C LYS A 163 11.45 -6.57 12.74
N ALA A 164 11.73 -6.38 14.02
CA ALA A 164 10.93 -6.95 15.11
C ALA A 164 9.57 -6.24 15.22
N ILE A 165 9.56 -4.91 15.12
CA ILE A 165 8.33 -4.10 15.14
C ILE A 165 7.46 -4.42 13.92
N ASP A 166 8.06 -4.45 12.72
CA ASP A 166 7.38 -4.83 11.48
C ASP A 166 6.79 -6.25 11.57
N TRP A 167 7.52 -7.19 12.16
CA TRP A 167 7.04 -8.57 12.28
C TRP A 167 5.90 -8.68 13.29
N ALA A 168 6.03 -8.07 14.47
CA ALA A 168 4.99 -8.05 15.49
C ALA A 168 3.71 -7.41 14.95
N GLY A 169 3.84 -6.28 14.27
CA GLY A 169 2.71 -5.60 13.64
C GLY A 169 2.08 -6.38 12.49
N ALA A 170 2.89 -7.06 11.67
CA ALA A 170 2.38 -7.95 10.61
C ALA A 170 1.54 -9.11 11.20
N VAL A 171 2.00 -9.73 12.28
CA VAL A 171 1.27 -10.79 12.99
C VAL A 171 -0.02 -10.24 13.60
N ALA A 172 0.05 -9.07 14.26
CA ALA A 172 -1.11 -8.43 14.86
C ALA A 172 -2.19 -8.07 13.82
N LEU A 173 -1.80 -7.44 12.71
CA LEU A 173 -2.72 -7.11 11.61
C LEU A 173 -3.33 -8.37 10.98
N THR A 174 -2.50 -9.38 10.74
CA THR A 174 -2.97 -10.64 10.15
C THR A 174 -3.96 -11.35 11.07
N GLY A 175 -3.63 -11.45 12.36
CA GLY A 175 -4.51 -12.05 13.37
C GLY A 175 -5.83 -11.30 13.51
N LEU A 176 -5.80 -9.96 13.50
CA LEU A 176 -6.99 -9.13 13.57
C LEU A 176 -7.89 -9.32 12.33
N VAL A 177 -7.31 -9.31 11.13
CA VAL A 177 -8.07 -9.52 9.89
C VAL A 177 -8.68 -10.93 9.82
N ILE A 178 -7.92 -11.96 10.21
CA ILE A 178 -8.45 -13.33 10.30
C ILE A 178 -9.59 -13.39 11.31
N TRP A 179 -9.43 -12.77 12.47
CA TRP A 179 -10.47 -12.73 13.49
C TRP A 179 -11.73 -12.00 13.00
N GLU A 180 -11.59 -10.86 12.31
CA GLU A 180 -12.71 -10.13 11.71
C GLU A 180 -13.51 -11.00 10.74
N VAL A 181 -12.83 -11.68 9.83
CA VAL A 181 -13.45 -12.60 8.88
C VAL A 181 -14.13 -13.77 9.59
N ALA A 182 -13.46 -14.40 10.57
CA ALA A 182 -14.01 -15.54 11.32
C ALA A 182 -15.23 -15.15 12.17
N ALA A 183 -15.19 -13.96 12.79
CA ALA A 183 -16.28 -13.41 13.59
C ALA A 183 -17.40 -12.76 12.76
N ARG A 184 -17.23 -12.70 11.43
CA ARG A 184 -18.13 -11.98 10.49
C ARG A 184 -18.36 -10.53 10.92
N LYS A 185 -17.30 -9.87 11.39
CA LYS A 185 -17.29 -8.46 11.75
C LYS A 185 -16.51 -7.66 10.71
N GLU A 186 -16.98 -6.46 10.40
CA GLU A 186 -16.33 -5.55 9.45
C GLU A 186 -15.85 -4.30 10.19
N MET A 187 -14.87 -4.47 11.07
CA MET A 187 -14.39 -3.37 11.91
C MET A 187 -13.28 -2.60 11.19
N LEU A 188 -12.06 -3.12 11.14
CA LEU A 188 -10.93 -2.49 10.47
C LEU A 188 -11.11 -2.51 8.95
N ALA A 189 -11.42 -3.68 8.38
CA ALA A 189 -11.63 -3.80 6.93
C ALA A 189 -12.81 -2.94 6.45
N GLY A 190 -13.92 -2.95 7.21
CA GLY A 190 -15.11 -2.14 6.91
C GLY A 190 -14.83 -0.64 7.01
N TRP A 191 -14.10 -0.21 8.04
CA TRP A 191 -13.70 1.20 8.20
C TRP A 191 -12.80 1.69 7.06
N VAL A 192 -11.76 0.93 6.70
CA VAL A 192 -10.89 1.26 5.56
C VAL A 192 -11.73 1.37 4.28
N ALA A 193 -12.67 0.45 4.09
CA ALA A 193 -13.47 0.42 2.88
C ALA A 193 -14.49 1.56 2.81
N HIS A 194 -15.07 1.96 3.95
CA HIS A 194 -15.94 3.14 4.03
C HIS A 194 -15.17 4.42 3.65
N MET A 195 -13.97 4.61 4.20
CA MET A 195 -13.09 5.73 3.85
C MET A 195 -12.67 5.69 2.37
N SER A 196 -12.39 4.50 1.85
CA SER A 196 -12.05 4.30 0.43
C SER A 196 -13.21 4.62 -0.50
N ALA A 197 -14.45 4.31 -0.09
CA ALA A 197 -15.64 4.58 -0.89
C ALA A 197 -15.87 6.07 -1.11
N TRP A 198 -15.54 6.91 -0.12
CA TRP A 198 -15.65 8.36 -0.25
C TRP A 198 -14.67 8.90 -1.32
N ILE A 199 -13.39 8.52 -1.24
CA ILE A 199 -12.37 8.91 -2.24
C ILE A 199 -12.72 8.35 -3.63
N TYR A 200 -13.21 7.12 -3.70
CA TYR A 200 -13.66 6.51 -4.94
C TYR A 200 -14.81 7.29 -5.58
N GLY A 201 -15.80 7.73 -4.79
CA GLY A 201 -16.92 8.54 -5.26
C GLY A 201 -16.47 9.88 -5.87
N LEU A 202 -15.47 10.53 -5.25
CA LEU A 202 -14.88 11.76 -5.76
C LEU A 202 -14.20 11.56 -7.12
N LEU A 203 -13.45 10.47 -7.30
CA LEU A 203 -12.73 10.20 -8.55
C LEU A 203 -13.68 9.77 -9.69
N MET A 204 -14.73 9.02 -9.38
CA MET A 204 -15.67 8.50 -10.37
C MET A 204 -16.86 9.44 -10.64
N GLY A 205 -16.85 10.67 -10.10
CA GLY A 205 -17.90 11.67 -10.31
C GLY A 205 -19.28 11.30 -9.74
N ALA A 206 -19.32 10.47 -8.68
CA ALA A 206 -20.55 9.95 -8.07
C ALA A 206 -20.86 10.58 -6.70
N ALA A 207 -20.41 11.82 -6.46
CA ALA A 207 -20.65 12.57 -5.22
C ALA A 207 -21.94 13.40 -5.27
#